data_AF-A0A1I7UTW7-F1
#
_entry.id   AF-A0A1I7UTW7-F1
#
_cell.length_a   1.000
_cell.length_b   1.000
_cell.length_c   1.000
_cell.angle_alpha   90.00
_cell.angle_beta   90.00
_cell.angle_gamma   90.00
#
_symmetry.space_group_name_H-M   'P 1'
#
loop_
_entity.id
_entity.type
_entity.pdbx_description
1 polymer ?
#
loop_
_entity_poly.entity_id
_entity_poly.type
_entity_poly.pdbx_seq_one_letter_code
_entity_poly.pdbx_strand_id
1 'polypeptide(L)'
;MPEDQEAAQLDSLSRDPCPTVEFFQSNVLVLINDPDIAFFFVYIHTPSLILITLSQISFHVICTVYHLYLVPFTSISIETRRKQQKFFIGIVFQTVIPFTVLVYLVATCAIDLLTYSVPQELINLGMVICAAHGLVESVAVLSVHQSYRMAVLGMIRTRIRRPESE
;
A
#
# COMPACT_ATOMS: atom_id res chain seq x y z
N MET A 1 17.75 3.02 -9.72
CA MET A 1 18.77 2.66 -8.71
C MET A 1 20.12 2.81 -9.38
N PRO A 2 21.07 3.53 -8.76
CA PRO A 2 22.43 3.66 -9.26
C PRO A 2 23.12 2.29 -9.41
N GLU A 3 23.99 2.14 -10.41
CA GLU A 3 24.81 0.93 -10.56
C GLU A 3 25.92 0.85 -9.51
N ASP A 4 26.52 2.01 -9.18
CA ASP A 4 27.53 2.16 -8.13
C ASP A 4 26.90 2.83 -6.90
N GLN A 5 26.64 2.02 -5.89
CA GLN A 5 26.01 2.47 -4.67
C GLN A 5 26.96 3.26 -3.77
N GLU A 6 28.24 2.93 -3.75
CA GLU A 6 29.25 3.63 -2.94
C GLU A 6 29.46 5.04 -3.49
N ALA A 7 29.58 5.19 -4.81
CA ALA A 7 29.68 6.50 -5.45
C ALA A 7 28.42 7.35 -5.22
N ALA A 8 27.22 6.74 -5.29
CA ALA A 8 25.97 7.46 -5.02
C ALA A 8 25.83 7.90 -3.56
N GLN A 9 26.28 7.09 -2.60
CA GLN A 9 26.35 7.47 -1.19
C GLN A 9 27.33 8.62 -0.99
N LEU A 10 28.53 8.57 -1.59
CA LEU A 10 29.50 9.65 -1.51
C LEU A 10 28.97 10.96 -2.13
N ASP A 11 28.25 10.88 -3.25
CA ASP A 11 27.62 12.06 -3.85
C ASP A 11 26.53 12.66 -2.94
N SER A 12 25.79 11.83 -2.22
CA SER A 12 24.77 12.30 -1.28
C SER A 12 25.38 13.14 -0.13
N LEU A 13 26.64 12.91 0.22
CA LEU A 13 27.37 13.71 1.22
C LEU A 13 27.64 15.13 0.75
N SER A 14 27.62 15.39 -0.56
CA SER A 14 27.69 16.75 -1.10
C SER A 14 26.45 17.57 -0.75
N ARG A 15 25.32 16.89 -0.49
CA ARG A 15 24.02 17.51 -0.14
C ARG A 15 23.82 17.54 1.38
N ASP A 16 24.17 16.47 2.07
CA ASP A 16 24.18 16.39 3.54
C ASP A 16 25.59 16.04 4.05
N PRO A 17 26.42 17.06 4.38
CA PRO A 17 27.84 16.85 4.70
C PRO A 17 28.07 16.26 6.10
N CYS A 18 27.05 16.23 6.95
CA CYS A 18 27.17 15.80 8.35
C CYS A 18 26.13 14.73 8.70
N PRO A 19 26.14 13.57 8.02
CA PRO A 19 25.21 12.49 8.32
C PRO A 19 25.53 11.88 9.70
N THR A 20 24.58 11.13 10.23
CA THR A 20 24.79 10.37 11.46
C THR A 20 25.76 9.20 11.24
N VAL A 21 26.34 8.68 12.32
CA VAL A 21 27.34 7.59 12.25
C VAL A 21 26.78 6.31 11.59
N GLU A 22 25.47 6.09 11.72
CA GLU A 22 24.76 4.95 11.14
C GLU A 22 24.82 4.94 9.61
N PHE A 23 24.98 6.11 8.97
CA PHE A 23 25.13 6.22 7.52
C PHE A 23 26.35 5.44 6.99
N PHE A 24 27.46 5.44 7.75
CA PHE A 24 28.69 4.76 7.36
C PHE A 24 28.77 3.30 7.81
N GLN A 25 27.96 2.92 8.80
CA GLN A 25 27.98 1.58 9.39
C GLN A 25 26.89 0.65 8.82
N SER A 26 25.81 1.24 8.29
CA SER A 26 24.65 0.51 7.80
C SER A 26 24.60 0.49 6.27
N ASN A 27 23.86 -0.46 5.70
CA ASN A 27 23.60 -0.50 4.27
C ASN A 27 22.55 0.57 3.88
N VAL A 28 23.03 1.79 3.57
CA VAL A 28 22.16 2.88 3.09
C VAL A 28 21.83 2.72 1.61
N LEU A 29 20.55 2.75 1.26
CA LEU A 29 20.09 2.65 -0.12
C LEU A 29 19.68 4.02 -0.67
N VAL A 30 20.55 4.66 -1.45
CA VAL A 30 20.24 5.74 -2.38
C VAL A 30 19.40 5.21 -3.54
N LEU A 31 18.16 5.68 -3.66
CA LEU A 31 17.20 5.19 -4.66
C LEU A 31 17.40 5.88 -6.03
N ILE A 32 17.60 7.20 -6.00
CA ILE A 32 17.76 8.08 -7.15
C ILE A 32 18.82 9.12 -6.79
N ASN A 33 19.85 9.25 -7.62
CA ASN A 33 20.85 10.30 -7.48
C ASN A 33 20.87 11.28 -8.68
N ASP A 34 20.34 10.83 -9.82
CA ASP A 34 20.30 11.56 -11.08
C ASP A 34 19.12 12.56 -11.09
N PRO A 35 19.37 13.86 -11.34
CA PRO A 35 18.35 14.90 -11.34
C PRO A 35 17.36 14.81 -12.50
N ASP A 36 17.76 14.31 -13.67
CA ASP A 36 16.87 14.17 -14.83
C ASP A 36 15.90 13.02 -14.61
N ILE A 37 16.39 11.92 -14.03
CA ILE A 37 15.56 10.81 -13.59
C ILE A 37 14.58 11.30 -12.52
N ALA A 38 15.08 12.03 -11.51
CA ALA A 38 14.24 12.61 -10.47
C ALA A 38 13.11 13.48 -11.03
N PHE A 39 13.43 14.37 -11.96
CA PHE A 39 12.45 15.22 -12.63
C PHE A 39 11.39 14.40 -13.36
N PHE A 40 11.80 13.41 -14.15
CA PHE A 40 10.87 12.52 -14.85
C PHE A 40 9.91 11.81 -13.87
N PHE A 41 10.42 11.31 -12.75
CA PHE A 41 9.61 10.61 -11.77
C PHE A 41 8.59 11.52 -11.08
N VAL A 42 8.99 12.72 -10.68
CA VAL A 42 8.12 13.66 -9.95
C VAL A 42 7.09 14.32 -10.85
N TYR A 43 7.51 14.79 -12.03
CA TYR A 43 6.67 15.64 -12.86
C TYR A 43 5.90 14.89 -13.95
N ILE A 44 6.36 13.69 -14.34
CA ILE A 44 5.75 12.93 -15.44
C ILE A 44 5.18 11.60 -14.94
N HIS A 45 6.01 10.76 -14.32
CA HIS A 45 5.61 9.40 -13.95
C HIS A 45 4.59 9.37 -12.80
N THR A 46 4.87 10.06 -11.69
CA THR A 46 3.98 10.06 -10.52
C THR A 46 2.59 10.63 -10.85
N PRO A 47 2.46 11.79 -11.53
CA PRO A 47 1.15 12.33 -11.88
C PRO A 47 0.38 11.45 -12.86
N SER A 48 1.05 10.85 -13.85
CA SER A 48 0.39 9.94 -14.81
C SER A 48 -0.13 8.67 -14.13
N LEU A 49 0.63 8.08 -13.21
CA LEU A 49 0.16 6.96 -12.40
C LEU A 49 -1.06 7.34 -11.56
N ILE A 50 -1.03 8.49 -10.87
CA ILE A 50 -2.16 8.97 -10.07
C ILE A 50 -3.42 9.10 -10.94
N LEU A 51 -3.30 9.72 -12.12
CA LEU A 51 -4.42 9.89 -13.04
C LEU A 51 -4.98 8.54 -13.49
N ILE A 52 -4.12 7.61 -13.92
CA ILE A 52 -4.53 6.27 -14.37
C ILE A 52 -5.23 5.53 -13.22
N THR A 53 -4.65 5.52 -12.02
CA THR A 53 -5.22 4.85 -10.86
C THR A 53 -6.58 5.44 -10.48
N LEU A 54 -6.72 6.76 -10.45
CA LEU A 54 -8.00 7.42 -10.16
C LEU A 54 -9.06 7.10 -11.23
N SER A 55 -8.67 7.07 -12.51
CA SER A 55 -9.56 6.66 -13.60
C SER A 55 -10.03 5.22 -13.44
N GLN A 56 -9.12 4.29 -13.13
CA GLN A 56 -9.44 2.88 -12.92
C GLN A 56 -10.36 2.67 -11.71
N ILE A 57 -10.06 3.32 -10.58
CA ILE A 57 -10.90 3.27 -9.37
C ILE A 57 -12.29 3.81 -9.70
N SER A 58 -12.38 4.97 -10.34
CA SER A 58 -13.66 5.59 -10.70
C SER A 58 -14.47 4.69 -11.62
N PHE A 59 -13.86 4.16 -12.68
CA PHE A 59 -14.51 3.24 -13.60
C PHE A 59 -15.05 2.00 -12.86
N HIS A 60 -14.23 1.37 -12.04
CA HIS A 60 -14.61 0.18 -11.29
C HIS A 60 -15.76 0.45 -10.31
N VAL A 61 -15.68 1.55 -9.55
CA VAL A 61 -16.74 1.96 -8.60
C VAL A 61 -18.03 2.27 -9.34
N ILE A 62 -17.98 3.03 -10.44
CA ILE A 62 -19.16 3.38 -11.24
C ILE A 62 -19.83 2.12 -11.79
N CYS A 63 -19.06 1.23 -12.44
CA CYS A 63 -19.59 -0.02 -12.98
C CYS A 63 -20.20 -0.90 -11.88
N THR A 64 -19.52 -1.03 -10.75
CA THR A 64 -20.00 -1.85 -9.64
C THR A 64 -21.28 -1.27 -9.05
N VAL A 65 -21.34 0.05 -8.80
CA VAL A 65 -22.55 0.71 -8.30
C VAL A 65 -23.70 0.57 -9.28
N TYR A 66 -23.44 0.78 -10.58
CA TYR A 66 -24.44 0.65 -11.63
C TYR A 66 -25.07 -0.75 -11.64
N HIS A 67 -24.26 -1.81 -11.72
CA HIS A 67 -24.76 -3.18 -11.78
C HIS A 67 -25.36 -3.67 -10.45
N LEU A 68 -24.86 -3.17 -9.31
CA LEU A 68 -25.27 -3.66 -8.00
C LEU A 68 -26.51 -2.95 -7.42
N TYR A 69 -26.74 -1.69 -7.80
CA TYR A 69 -27.83 -0.88 -7.25
C TYR A 69 -28.85 -0.39 -8.29
N LEU A 70 -28.46 -0.14 -9.54
CA LEU A 70 -29.33 0.53 -10.52
C LEU A 70 -29.99 -0.43 -11.51
N VAL A 71 -29.28 -1.48 -11.96
CA VAL A 71 -29.80 -2.42 -12.97
C VAL A 71 -30.87 -3.37 -12.37
N PRO A 72 -32.03 -3.57 -13.05
CA PRO A 72 -33.04 -4.54 -12.63
C PRO A 72 -32.48 -5.97 -12.60
N PHE A 73 -32.88 -6.75 -11.59
CA PHE A 73 -32.37 -8.11 -11.38
C PHE A 73 -33.03 -9.09 -12.35
N THR A 74 -32.26 -9.62 -13.30
CA THR A 74 -32.72 -10.69 -14.20
C THR A 74 -32.09 -12.05 -13.86
N SER A 75 -30.91 -12.05 -13.25
CA SER A 75 -30.09 -13.27 -13.04
C SER A 75 -29.69 -13.55 -11.58
N ILE A 76 -29.92 -12.63 -10.64
CA ILE A 76 -29.53 -12.78 -9.22
C ILE A 76 -30.71 -12.62 -8.27
N SER A 77 -30.72 -13.43 -7.20
CA SER A 77 -31.73 -13.31 -6.14
C SER A 77 -31.53 -12.04 -5.29
N ILE A 78 -32.61 -11.57 -4.67
CA ILE A 78 -32.61 -10.42 -3.75
C ILE A 78 -31.62 -10.64 -2.60
N GLU A 79 -31.56 -11.85 -2.04
CA GLU A 79 -30.65 -12.18 -0.95
C GLU A 79 -29.18 -12.18 -1.39
N THR A 80 -28.88 -12.69 -2.59
CA THR A 80 -27.52 -12.63 -3.15
C THR A 80 -27.06 -11.19 -3.32
N ARG A 81 -27.93 -10.33 -3.88
CA ARG A 81 -27.61 -8.90 -4.07
C ARG A 81 -27.35 -8.20 -2.74
N ARG A 82 -28.18 -8.44 -1.72
CA ARG A 82 -27.98 -7.87 -0.38
C ARG A 82 -26.63 -8.28 0.24
N LYS A 83 -26.20 -9.53 0.02
CA LYS A 83 -24.86 -9.99 0.45
C LYS A 83 -23.75 -9.28 -0.33
N GLN A 84 -23.87 -9.16 -1.65
CA GLN A 84 -22.91 -8.46 -2.50
C GLN A 84 -22.78 -6.97 -2.12
N GLN A 85 -23.88 -6.29 -1.81
CA GLN A 85 -23.87 -4.89 -1.34
C GLN A 85 -23.07 -4.72 -0.05
N LYS A 86 -23.33 -5.58 0.95
CA LYS A 86 -22.56 -5.57 2.21
C LYS A 86 -21.09 -5.88 1.98
N PHE A 87 -20.80 -6.84 1.11
CA PHE A 87 -19.43 -7.22 0.76
C PHE A 87 -18.69 -6.07 0.06
N PHE A 88 -19.35 -5.37 -0.87
CA PHE A 88 -18.79 -4.22 -1.57
C PHE A 88 -18.40 -3.09 -0.61
N ILE A 89 -19.26 -2.75 0.36
CA ILE A 89 -18.93 -1.76 1.40
C ILE A 89 -17.68 -2.19 2.17
N GLY A 90 -17.58 -3.48 2.50
CA GLY A 90 -16.42 -4.03 3.17
C GLY A 90 -15.14 -3.96 2.34
N ILE A 91 -15.23 -4.20 1.02
CA ILE A 91 -14.11 -4.01 0.09
C ILE A 91 -13.68 -2.55 0.09
N VAL A 92 -14.61 -1.61 -0.12
CA VAL A 92 -14.30 -0.18 -0.16
C VAL A 92 -13.56 0.25 1.10
N PHE A 93 -14.00 -0.20 2.29
CA PHE A 93 -13.32 0.07 3.54
C PHE A 93 -11.90 -0.51 3.60
N GLN A 94 -11.71 -1.75 3.13
CA GLN A 94 -10.40 -2.39 3.11
C GLN A 94 -9.42 -1.71 2.16
N THR A 95 -9.88 -1.30 0.98
CA THR A 95 -9.03 -0.65 -0.02
C THR A 95 -8.42 0.66 0.49
N VAL A 96 -9.04 1.31 1.48
CA VAL A 96 -8.49 2.52 2.11
C VAL A 96 -7.14 2.23 2.78
N ILE A 97 -6.96 1.06 3.41
CA ILE A 97 -5.74 0.73 4.16
C ILE A 97 -4.49 0.73 3.27
N PRO A 98 -4.37 -0.11 2.22
CA PRO A 98 -3.20 -0.09 1.35
C PRO A 98 -3.10 1.22 0.56
N PHE A 99 -4.22 1.87 0.25
CA PHE A 99 -4.21 3.18 -0.41
C PHE A 99 -3.55 4.25 0.47
N THR A 100 -3.83 4.31 1.77
CA THR A 100 -3.20 5.26 2.69
C THR A 100 -1.69 5.03 2.79
N VAL A 101 -1.25 3.77 2.85
CA VAL A 101 0.19 3.42 2.87
C VAL A 101 0.87 3.86 1.57
N LEU A 102 0.23 3.62 0.43
CA LEU A 102 0.74 4.05 -0.88
C LEU A 102 0.86 5.57 -0.98
N VAL A 103 -0.19 6.31 -0.58
CA VAL A 103 -0.18 7.78 -0.59
C VAL A 103 0.93 8.33 0.30
N TYR A 104 1.10 7.76 1.49
CA TYR A 104 2.19 8.13 2.39
C TYR A 104 3.56 7.95 1.72
N LEU A 105 3.85 6.78 1.15
CA LEU A 105 5.13 6.53 0.49
C LEU A 105 5.40 7.47 -0.69
N VAL A 106 4.42 7.61 -1.59
CA VAL A 106 4.55 8.47 -2.77
C VAL A 106 4.75 9.93 -2.36
N ALA A 107 3.99 10.41 -1.37
CA ALA A 107 4.12 11.77 -0.87
C ALA A 107 5.48 12.00 -0.23
N THR A 108 5.95 11.09 0.63
CA THR A 108 7.26 11.22 1.29
C THR A 108 8.39 11.20 0.27
N CYS A 109 8.38 10.30 -0.71
CA CYS A 109 9.38 10.29 -1.79
C CYS A 109 9.34 11.56 -2.64
N ALA A 110 8.15 12.05 -3.00
CA ALA A 110 8.01 13.27 -3.79
C ALA A 110 8.50 14.51 -3.02
N ILE A 111 8.18 14.62 -1.72
CA ILE A 111 8.65 15.71 -0.86
C ILE A 111 10.17 15.65 -0.73
N ASP A 112 10.73 14.46 -0.49
CA ASP A 112 12.18 14.29 -0.35
C ASP A 112 12.90 14.70 -1.64
N LEU A 113 12.39 14.27 -2.79
CA LEU A 113 13.01 14.61 -4.08
C LEU A 113 12.91 16.09 -4.46
N LEU A 114 11.90 16.80 -3.93
CA LEU A 114 11.70 18.23 -4.16
C LEU A 114 12.43 19.13 -3.16
N THR A 115 12.59 18.67 -1.91
CA THR A 115 13.03 19.52 -0.80
C THR A 115 14.35 19.08 -0.15
N TYR A 116 14.75 17.82 -0.36
CA TYR A 116 15.91 17.19 0.29
C TYR A 116 15.90 17.33 1.81
N SER A 117 14.70 17.32 2.41
CA SER A 117 14.50 17.64 3.83
C SER A 117 13.85 16.53 4.64
N VAL A 118 13.58 15.38 4.01
CA VAL A 118 12.96 14.26 4.72
C VAL A 118 14.06 13.50 5.46
N PRO A 119 13.96 13.35 6.80
CA PRO A 119 14.96 12.62 7.56
C PRO A 119 14.89 11.12 7.23
N GLN A 120 16.07 10.49 7.17
CA GLN A 120 16.21 9.05 6.91
C GLN A 120 15.39 8.18 7.90
N GLU A 121 15.24 8.63 9.16
CA GLU A 121 14.41 7.96 10.16
C GLU A 121 12.95 7.80 9.69
N LEU A 122 12.38 8.83 9.06
CA LEU A 122 11.00 8.81 8.58
C LEU A 122 10.85 7.86 7.38
N ILE A 123 11.82 7.84 6.47
CA ILE A 123 11.85 6.89 5.35
C ILE A 123 11.92 5.45 5.87
N ASN A 124 12.82 5.18 6.83
CA ASN A 124 12.99 3.86 7.43
C ASN A 124 11.71 3.39 8.14
N LEU A 125 11.09 4.26 8.95
CA LEU A 125 9.81 3.98 9.59
C LEU A 125 8.72 3.69 8.54
N GLY A 126 8.68 4.48 7.47
CA GLY A 126 7.78 4.30 6.35
C GLY A 126 7.91 2.94 5.68
N MET A 127 9.14 2.48 5.46
CA MET A 127 9.42 1.15 4.89
C MET A 127 8.97 0.02 5.82
N VAL A 128 9.14 0.17 7.14
CA VAL A 128 8.63 -0.79 8.12
C VAL A 128 7.10 -0.84 8.11
N ILE A 129 6.42 0.32 8.08
CA ILE A 129 4.96 0.39 7.96
C ILE A 129 4.50 -0.27 6.66
N CYS A 130 5.18 -0.02 5.56
CA CYS A 130 4.92 -0.67 4.28
C CYS A 130 5.14 -2.18 4.34
N ALA A 131 6.16 -2.68 5.03
CA ALA A 131 6.34 -4.13 5.18
C ALA A 131 5.23 -4.75 6.06
N ALA A 132 4.77 -4.02 7.07
CA ALA A 132 3.82 -4.52 8.06
C ALA A 132 2.33 -4.36 7.66
N HIS A 133 1.98 -3.53 6.68
CA HIS A 133 0.58 -3.18 6.39
C HIS A 133 -0.31 -4.39 6.07
N GLY A 134 0.24 -5.44 5.46
CA GLY A 134 -0.51 -6.67 5.13
C GLY A 134 -1.06 -7.39 6.38
N LEU A 135 -0.43 -7.20 7.54
CA LEU A 135 -0.97 -7.70 8.81
C LEU A 135 -2.23 -6.95 9.21
N VAL A 136 -2.22 -5.61 9.06
CA VAL A 136 -3.37 -4.75 9.34
C VAL A 136 -4.52 -5.07 8.39
N GLU A 137 -4.22 -5.27 7.10
CA GLU A 137 -5.20 -5.67 6.10
C GLU A 137 -5.84 -7.03 6.44
N SER A 138 -5.02 -8.01 6.85
CA SER A 138 -5.51 -9.32 7.28
C SER A 138 -6.47 -9.22 8.47
N VAL A 139 -6.12 -8.42 9.49
CA VAL A 139 -6.99 -8.16 10.64
C VAL A 139 -8.28 -7.46 10.22
N ALA A 140 -8.20 -6.49 9.31
CA ALA A 140 -9.36 -5.78 8.77
C ALA A 140 -10.31 -6.72 8.02
N VAL A 141 -9.79 -7.64 7.19
CA VAL A 141 -10.58 -8.67 6.49
C VAL A 141 -11.37 -9.53 7.46
N LEU A 142 -10.72 -10.03 8.52
CA LEU A 142 -11.37 -10.85 9.54
C LEU A 142 -12.39 -10.07 10.38
N SER A 143 -12.16 -8.78 10.59
CA SER A 143 -13.05 -7.93 11.38
C SER A 143 -14.33 -7.59 10.59
N VAL A 144 -14.17 -7.17 9.34
CA VAL A 144 -15.26 -6.66 8.49
C VAL A 144 -16.10 -7.79 7.91
N HIS A 145 -15.47 -8.88 7.45
CA HIS A 145 -16.19 -9.92 6.72
C HIS A 145 -16.53 -11.13 7.59
N GLN A 146 -17.82 -11.27 7.94
CA GLN A 146 -18.32 -12.38 8.74
C GLN A 146 -17.93 -13.75 8.18
N SER A 147 -18.01 -13.95 6.86
CA SER A 147 -17.67 -15.23 6.23
C SER A 147 -16.23 -15.65 6.50
N TYR A 148 -15.29 -14.70 6.40
CA TYR A 148 -13.88 -14.94 6.68
C TYR A 148 -13.63 -15.22 8.16
N ARG A 149 -14.26 -14.42 9.04
CA ARG A 149 -14.15 -14.62 10.50
C ARG A 149 -14.62 -16.01 10.93
N MET A 150 -15.78 -16.44 10.44
CA MET A 150 -16.35 -17.75 10.81
C MET A 150 -15.47 -18.89 10.29
N ALA A 151 -14.94 -18.78 9.07
CA ALA A 151 -14.04 -19.78 8.50
C ALA A 151 -12.75 -19.92 9.33
N VAL A 152 -12.09 -18.81 9.68
CA VAL A 152 -10.84 -18.82 10.46
C VAL A 152 -11.07 -19.33 11.88
N LEU A 153 -12.14 -18.90 12.55
CA LEU A 153 -12.49 -19.42 13.88
C LEU A 153 -12.79 -20.93 13.83
N GLY A 154 -13.41 -21.42 12.76
CA GLY A 154 -13.62 -22.85 12.52
C GLY A 154 -12.29 -23.61 12.44
N MET A 155 -11.34 -23.13 11.63
CA MET A 155 -10.01 -23.73 11.50
C MET A 155 -9.24 -23.76 12.83
N ILE A 156 -9.26 -22.66 13.58
CA ILE A 156 -8.60 -22.55 14.89
C ILE A 156 -9.21 -23.55 15.88
N ARG A 157 -10.55 -23.62 15.95
CA ARG A 157 -11.25 -24.56 16.84
C ARG A 157 -10.95 -26.02 16.50
N THR A 158 -10.89 -26.36 15.21
CA THR A 158 -10.53 -27.71 14.76
C THR A 158 -9.07 -28.05 15.08
N ARG A 159 -8.15 -27.09 14.91
CA ARG A 159 -6.73 -27.27 15.26
C ARG A 159 -6.53 -27.47 16.76
N ILE A 160 -7.21 -26.68 17.60
CA ILE A 160 -7.17 -26.82 19.07
C ILE A 160 -7.74 -28.17 19.52
N ARG A 161 -8.75 -28.70 18.82
CA ARG A 161 -9.32 -30.03 19.08
C ARG A 161 -8.45 -31.19 18.59
N ARG A 162 -7.39 -30.91 17.83
CA ARG A 162 -6.42 -31.90 17.33
C ARG A 162 -5.01 -31.58 17.87
N PRO A 163 -4.79 -31.46 19.19
CA PRO A 163 -3.44 -31.36 19.70
C PRO A 163 -2.86 -32.78 19.70
N GLU A 164 -1.98 -33.08 18.76
CA GLU A 164 -1.05 -34.22 18.80
C GLU A 164 -1.69 -35.60 19.06
N SER A 165 -2.52 -36.06 18.11
CA SER A 165 -2.72 -37.51 17.91
C SER A 165 -1.75 -38.00 16.82
N GLU A 166 -0.46 -37.91 17.07
CA GLU A 166 0.61 -38.67 16.40
C GLU A 166 1.63 -39.11 17.46
#